data_AF-A0A255R3A9-F1
#
_entry.id   AF-A0A255R3A9-F1
#
_cell.length_a   1.000
_cell.length_b   1.000
_cell.length_c   1.000
_cell.angle_alpha   90.00
_cell.angle_beta   90.00
_cell.angle_gamma   90.00
#
_symmetry.space_group_name_H-M   'P 1'
#
loop_
_entity.id
_entity.type
_entity.pdbx_description
1 polymer ?
#
loop_
_entity_poly.entity_id
_entity_poly.type
_entity_poly.pdbx_seq_one_letter_code
_entity_poly.pdbx_strand_id
1 'polypeptide(L)'
;MKIFAVLCALCVALCWGLYGPTLTNARAPADSAVKWGPFKPYVFIGMAYVVIAIIGGSLMMKTVFNDNFDYTGPYQPAMKWGFLAGVLGAFGALGLTFALTKAGGKPSYVMPIVFGGAVTVNAIASYLKFHEGNPLMFLGMGLVAVGICLTAAYTPHGHAPAKPAAAAAVPTGEAAAPDTPTTPSDS
;
A
#
# COMPACT_ATOMS: atom_id res chain seq x y z
N MET A 1 29.59 10.29 6.14
CA MET A 1 29.01 9.13 5.42
C MET A 1 27.81 8.49 6.14
N LYS A 2 27.87 8.18 7.44
CA LYS A 2 26.74 7.54 8.16
C LYS A 2 25.46 8.39 8.24
N ILE A 3 25.58 9.70 8.45
CA ILE A 3 24.41 10.61 8.56
C ILE A 3 23.64 10.69 7.23
N PHE A 4 24.32 10.77 6.08
CA PHE A 4 23.67 10.79 4.77
C PHE A 4 22.85 9.51 4.53
N ALA A 5 23.41 8.35 4.85
CA ALA A 5 22.68 7.07 4.76
C ALA A 5 21.44 7.05 5.67
N VAL A 6 21.55 7.58 6.89
CA VAL A 6 20.40 7.71 7.82
C VAL A 6 19.33 8.65 7.25
N LEU A 7 19.73 9.79 6.67
CA LEU A 7 18.78 10.73 6.04
C LEU A 7 18.05 10.08 4.85
N CYS A 8 18.77 9.35 4.00
CA CYS A 8 18.15 8.58 2.91
C CYS A 8 17.18 7.52 3.46
N ALA A 9 17.56 6.79 4.52
CA ALA A 9 16.69 5.80 5.14
C ALA A 9 15.42 6.42 5.76
N LEU A 10 15.53 7.60 6.37
CA LEU A 10 14.37 8.36 6.88
C LEU A 10 13.47 8.83 5.72
N CYS A 11 14.04 9.29 4.61
CA CYS A 11 13.27 9.62 3.41
C CYS A 11 12.49 8.40 2.88
N VAL A 12 13.15 7.24 2.81
CA VAL A 12 12.51 5.97 2.43
C VAL A 12 11.36 5.63 3.40
N ALA A 13 11.58 5.77 4.71
CA ALA A 13 10.55 5.53 5.72
C ALA A 13 9.34 6.48 5.56
N LEU A 14 9.58 7.75 5.21
CA LEU A 14 8.51 8.71 4.92
C LEU A 14 7.73 8.33 3.66
N CYS A 15 8.41 8.01 2.55
CA CYS A 15 7.76 7.60 1.31
C CYS A 15 6.89 6.35 1.51
N TRP A 16 7.42 5.33 2.19
CA TRP A 16 6.66 4.11 2.49
C TRP A 16 5.57 4.34 3.54
N GLY A 17 5.78 5.21 4.54
CA GLY A 17 4.74 5.56 5.49
C GLY A 17 3.52 6.21 4.82
N LEU A 18 3.76 7.13 3.89
CA LEU A 18 2.70 7.81 3.13
C LEU A 18 2.07 6.93 2.03
N TYR A 19 2.75 5.86 1.60
CA TYR A 19 2.24 4.93 0.59
C TYR A 19 0.88 4.34 0.97
N GLY A 20 0.70 3.92 2.23
CA GLY A 20 -0.54 3.28 2.70
C GLY A 20 -1.78 4.17 2.55
N PRO A 21 -1.77 5.41 3.10
CA PRO A 21 -2.81 6.41 2.88
C PRO A 21 -3.04 6.74 1.40
N THR A 22 -1.98 7.00 0.62
CA THR A 22 -2.11 7.33 -0.81
C THR A 22 -2.73 6.18 -1.60
N LEU A 23 -2.36 4.93 -1.30
CA LEU A 23 -2.97 3.75 -1.93
C LEU A 23 -4.43 3.57 -1.50
N THR A 24 -4.79 3.93 -0.27
CA THR A 24 -6.18 3.91 0.20
C THR A 24 -7.03 4.90 -0.59
N ASN A 25 -6.51 6.09 -0.90
CA ASN A 25 -7.18 7.08 -1.75
C ASN A 25 -7.30 6.64 -3.21
N ALA A 26 -6.39 5.78 -3.69
CA ALA A 26 -6.47 5.23 -5.05
C ALA A 26 -7.46 4.06 -5.17
N ARG A 27 -8.03 3.55 -4.07
CA ARG A 27 -9.04 2.48 -4.12
C ARG A 27 -10.35 3.00 -4.67
N ALA A 28 -11.14 2.09 -5.23
CA ALA A 28 -12.51 2.40 -5.60
C ALA A 28 -13.29 2.89 -4.35
N PRO A 29 -13.95 4.06 -4.41
CA PRO A 29 -14.77 4.54 -3.30
C PRO A 29 -15.88 3.53 -2.99
N ALA A 30 -16.12 3.27 -1.71
CA ALA A 30 -17.13 2.30 -1.28
C ALA A 30 -18.54 2.68 -1.77
N ASP A 31 -18.84 3.98 -1.78
CA ASP A 31 -20.16 4.56 -2.04
C ASP A 31 -20.35 5.08 -3.47
N SER A 32 -19.39 4.83 -4.37
CA SER A 32 -19.52 5.24 -5.78
C SER A 32 -20.18 4.15 -6.63
N ALA A 33 -21.04 4.56 -7.55
CA ALA A 33 -21.58 3.69 -8.61
C ALA A 33 -20.45 3.17 -9.53
N VAL A 34 -19.34 3.89 -9.63
CA VAL A 34 -18.18 3.51 -10.44
C VAL A 34 -17.15 2.79 -9.56
N LYS A 35 -16.95 1.50 -9.81
CA LYS A 35 -15.96 0.67 -9.11
C LYS A 35 -14.85 0.24 -10.07
N TRP A 36 -13.63 0.13 -9.55
CA TRP A 36 -12.50 -0.47 -10.26
C TRP A 36 -11.78 -1.50 -9.41
N GLY A 37 -11.15 -2.45 -10.10
CA GLY A 37 -10.38 -3.51 -9.47
C GLY A 37 -9.08 -3.01 -8.83
N PRO A 38 -8.50 -3.81 -7.93
CA PRO A 38 -7.26 -3.51 -7.22
C PRO A 38 -6.05 -3.30 -8.14
N PHE A 39 -6.11 -3.86 -9.35
CA PHE A 39 -5.04 -3.76 -10.34
C PHE A 39 -4.98 -2.41 -11.07
N LYS A 40 -6.07 -1.62 -11.06
CA LYS A 40 -6.07 -0.33 -11.77
C LYS A 40 -5.06 0.66 -11.15
N PRO A 41 -4.99 0.83 -9.81
CA PRO A 41 -3.88 1.54 -9.16
C PRO A 41 -2.52 0.83 -9.31
N TYR A 42 -2.51 -0.50 -9.27
CA TYR A 42 -1.27 -1.29 -9.35
C TYR A 42 -0.50 -1.06 -10.66
N VAL A 43 -1.20 -0.98 -11.79
CA VAL A 43 -0.55 -0.69 -13.08
C VAL A 43 0.14 0.67 -13.06
N PHE A 44 -0.48 1.69 -12.46
CA PHE A 44 0.13 3.01 -12.32
C PHE A 44 1.31 3.03 -11.35
N ILE A 45 1.28 2.22 -10.29
CA ILE A 45 2.45 2.00 -9.43
C ILE A 45 3.60 1.37 -10.24
N GLY A 46 3.30 0.36 -11.05
CA GLY A 46 4.28 -0.26 -11.95
C GLY A 46 4.88 0.72 -12.97
N MET A 47 4.04 1.57 -13.58
CA MET A 47 4.52 2.63 -14.49
C MET A 47 5.43 3.62 -13.78
N ALA A 48 5.09 4.03 -12.55
CA ALA A 48 5.94 4.90 -11.75
C ALA A 48 7.30 4.25 -11.47
N TYR A 49 7.34 2.94 -11.18
CA TYR A 49 8.59 2.21 -10.98
C TYR A 49 9.45 2.16 -12.25
N VAL A 50 8.85 1.92 -13.42
CA VAL A 50 9.58 1.95 -14.70
C VAL A 50 10.15 3.34 -14.95
N VAL A 51 9.35 4.38 -14.82
CA VAL A 51 9.78 5.77 -15.05
C VAL A 51 10.93 6.14 -14.12
N ILE A 52 10.75 5.94 -12.80
CA ILE A 52 11.76 6.37 -11.82
C ILE A 52 13.01 5.49 -11.89
N ALA A 53 12.87 4.16 -11.96
CA ALA A 53 14.01 3.26 -11.94
C ALA A 53 14.82 3.32 -13.25
N ILE A 54 14.15 3.34 -14.40
CA ILE A 54 14.85 3.36 -15.69
C ILE A 54 15.33 4.75 -16.02
N ILE A 55 14.45 5.76 -16.03
CA ILE A 55 14.84 7.12 -16.45
C ILE A 55 15.67 7.78 -15.36
N GLY A 56 15.18 7.77 -14.12
CA GLY A 56 15.89 8.36 -12.98
C GLY A 56 17.22 7.66 -12.69
N GLY A 57 17.23 6.33 -12.71
CA GLY A 57 18.45 5.53 -12.54
C GLY A 57 19.49 5.80 -13.62
N SER A 58 19.08 5.77 -14.90
CA SER A 58 19.99 6.04 -16.02
C SER A 58 20.54 7.46 -16.00
N LEU A 59 19.72 8.44 -15.61
CA LEU A 59 20.16 9.83 -15.47
C LEU A 59 21.21 9.94 -14.37
N MET A 60 20.95 9.39 -13.17
CA MET A 60 21.89 9.43 -12.06
C MET A 60 23.21 8.71 -12.39
N MET A 61 23.15 7.54 -13.02
CA MET A 61 24.34 6.82 -13.49
C MET A 61 25.19 7.72 -14.38
N LYS A 62 24.58 8.37 -15.37
CA LYS A 62 25.30 9.21 -16.33
C LYS A 62 25.79 10.54 -15.75
N THR A 63 24.97 11.24 -14.97
CA THR A 63 25.22 12.65 -14.61
C THR A 63 25.87 12.84 -13.25
N VAL A 64 25.66 11.92 -12.30
CA VAL A 64 26.18 12.06 -10.93
C VAL A 64 27.30 11.08 -10.65
N PHE A 65 27.14 9.82 -11.05
CA PHE A 65 28.11 8.76 -10.76
C PHE A 65 29.10 8.52 -11.90
N ASN A 66 28.88 9.15 -13.07
CA ASN A 66 29.71 9.03 -14.27
C ASN A 66 30.00 7.56 -14.64
N ASP A 67 28.99 6.72 -14.49
CA ASP A 67 29.03 5.28 -14.71
C ASP A 67 28.70 4.93 -16.17
N ASN A 68 29.02 3.71 -16.57
CA ASN A 68 28.78 3.21 -17.92
C ASN A 68 27.54 2.30 -17.98
N PHE A 69 27.02 2.05 -19.17
CA PHE A 69 25.89 1.13 -19.41
C PHE A 69 26.37 -0.29 -19.74
N ASP A 70 27.60 -0.65 -19.36
CA ASP A 70 28.13 -2.00 -19.56
C ASP A 70 27.72 -2.89 -18.39
N TYR A 71 27.02 -3.97 -18.69
CA TYR A 71 26.59 -4.96 -17.71
C TYR A 71 27.33 -6.29 -17.85
N THR A 72 28.39 -6.35 -18.66
CA THR A 72 29.19 -7.55 -18.91
C THR A 72 30.39 -7.67 -17.95
N GLY A 73 31.03 -8.84 -17.92
CA GLY A 73 32.21 -9.09 -17.08
C GLY A 73 31.98 -8.79 -15.59
N PRO A 74 32.75 -7.86 -14.97
CA PRO A 74 32.67 -7.55 -13.55
C PRO A 74 31.32 -6.95 -13.12
N TYR A 75 30.53 -6.42 -14.06
CA TYR A 75 29.24 -5.78 -13.79
C TYR A 75 28.05 -6.75 -13.77
N GLN A 76 28.27 -8.02 -14.12
CA GLN A 76 27.24 -9.07 -14.11
C GLN A 76 26.47 -9.21 -12.78
N PRO A 77 27.10 -9.06 -11.59
CA PRO A 77 26.37 -9.07 -10.32
C PRO A 77 25.35 -7.93 -10.21
N ALA A 78 25.65 -6.74 -10.75
CA ALA A 78 24.73 -5.60 -10.71
C ALA A 78 23.44 -5.91 -11.48
N MET A 79 23.58 -6.54 -12.66
CA MET A 79 22.42 -6.99 -13.44
C MET A 79 21.66 -8.13 -12.74
N LYS A 80 22.36 -9.20 -12.32
CA LYS A 80 21.71 -10.40 -11.76
C LYS A 80 21.04 -10.13 -10.41
N TRP A 81 21.79 -9.57 -9.46
CA TRP A 81 21.26 -9.30 -8.12
C TRP A 81 20.33 -8.09 -8.11
N GLY A 82 20.60 -7.08 -8.94
CA GLY A 82 19.69 -5.95 -9.12
C GLY A 82 18.33 -6.40 -9.66
N PHE A 83 18.31 -7.26 -10.69
CA PHE A 83 17.07 -7.82 -11.22
C PHE A 83 16.35 -8.69 -10.19
N LEU A 84 17.05 -9.60 -9.51
CA LEU A 84 16.44 -10.45 -8.48
C LEU A 84 15.85 -9.63 -7.33
N ALA A 85 16.56 -8.59 -6.87
CA ALA A 85 16.06 -7.66 -5.87
C ALA A 85 14.80 -6.92 -6.38
N GLY A 86 14.79 -6.49 -7.64
CA GLY A 86 13.63 -5.89 -8.29
C GLY A 86 12.42 -6.82 -8.34
N VAL A 87 12.63 -8.10 -8.68
CA VAL A 87 11.57 -9.12 -8.68
C VAL A 87 10.97 -9.33 -7.29
N LEU A 88 11.82 -9.47 -6.26
CA LEU A 88 11.36 -9.59 -4.87
C LEU A 88 10.56 -8.35 -4.43
N GLY A 89 11.01 -7.16 -4.80
CA GLY A 89 10.30 -5.91 -4.55
C GLY A 89 8.93 -5.84 -5.25
N ALA A 90 8.86 -6.28 -6.51
CA ALA A 90 7.62 -6.31 -7.29
C ALA A 90 6.60 -7.30 -6.69
N PHE A 91 7.03 -8.50 -6.29
CA PHE A 91 6.16 -9.45 -5.59
C PHE A 91 5.69 -8.91 -4.23
N GLY A 92 6.56 -8.22 -3.49
CA GLY A 92 6.19 -7.53 -2.25
C GLY A 92 5.11 -6.47 -2.49
N ALA A 93 5.27 -5.62 -3.51
CA ALA A 93 4.28 -4.60 -3.87
C ALA A 93 2.95 -5.20 -4.34
N LEU A 94 2.99 -6.32 -5.07
CA LEU A 94 1.80 -7.08 -5.45
C LEU A 94 1.06 -7.62 -4.22
N GLY A 95 1.79 -8.24 -3.28
CA GLY A 95 1.24 -8.74 -2.03
C GLY A 95 0.62 -7.63 -1.18
N LEU A 96 1.31 -6.48 -1.08
CA LEU A 96 0.80 -5.31 -0.38
C LEU A 96 -0.47 -4.77 -1.03
N THR A 97 -0.51 -4.72 -2.36
CA THR A 97 -1.70 -4.35 -3.11
C THR A 97 -2.85 -5.29 -2.79
N PHE A 98 -2.66 -6.61 -2.84
CA PHE A 98 -3.71 -7.57 -2.48
C PHE A 98 -4.18 -7.41 -1.03
N ALA A 99 -3.26 -7.28 -0.08
CA ALA A 99 -3.57 -7.13 1.34
C ALA A 99 -4.43 -5.88 1.60
N LEU A 100 -4.07 -4.77 0.97
CA LEU A 100 -4.74 -3.49 1.15
C LEU A 100 -6.05 -3.45 0.37
N THR A 101 -6.03 -3.77 -0.92
CA THR A 101 -7.14 -3.46 -1.83
C THR A 101 -8.14 -4.59 -2.04
N LYS A 102 -7.71 -5.86 -1.99
CA LYS A 102 -8.59 -7.03 -2.17
C LYS A 102 -9.05 -7.64 -0.85
N ALA A 103 -8.13 -7.84 0.09
CA ALA A 103 -8.43 -8.40 1.40
C ALA A 103 -9.05 -7.37 2.37
N GLY A 104 -9.19 -6.10 1.94
CA GLY A 104 -9.79 -5.03 2.74
C GLY A 104 -8.89 -4.56 3.89
N GLY A 105 -7.60 -4.89 3.85
CA GLY A 105 -6.67 -4.56 4.91
C GLY A 105 -6.47 -3.07 5.09
N LYS A 106 -6.27 -2.68 6.35
CA LYS A 106 -6.03 -1.29 6.75
C LYS A 106 -4.52 -1.04 6.83
N PRO A 107 -4.02 0.10 6.33
CA PRO A 107 -2.61 0.45 6.47
C PRO A 107 -2.11 0.41 7.93
N SER A 108 -2.99 0.65 8.92
CA SER A 108 -2.68 0.67 10.34
C SER A 108 -2.02 -0.61 10.87
N TYR A 109 -2.38 -1.77 10.35
CA TYR A 109 -1.79 -3.06 10.76
C TYR A 109 -0.99 -3.73 9.65
N VAL A 110 -1.36 -3.53 8.38
CA VAL A 110 -0.62 -4.13 7.26
C VAL A 110 0.78 -3.54 7.16
N MET A 111 0.94 -2.22 7.35
CA MET A 111 2.25 -1.58 7.19
C MET A 111 3.23 -2.00 8.28
N PRO A 112 2.89 -1.99 9.60
CA PRO A 112 3.79 -2.49 10.62
C PRO A 112 4.18 -3.96 10.41
N ILE A 113 3.24 -4.83 10.03
CA ILE A 113 3.53 -6.25 9.76
C ILE A 113 4.54 -6.41 8.64
N VAL A 114 4.36 -5.70 7.52
CA VAL A 114 5.26 -5.81 6.36
C VAL A 114 6.65 -5.28 6.68
N PHE A 115 6.76 -4.07 7.23
CA PHE A 115 8.08 -3.46 7.47
C PHE A 115 8.81 -4.06 8.67
N GLY A 116 8.10 -4.34 9.77
CA GLY A 116 8.69 -5.02 10.92
C GLY A 116 9.04 -6.47 10.60
N GLY A 117 8.20 -7.15 9.82
CA GLY A 117 8.50 -8.47 9.28
C GLY A 117 9.74 -8.48 8.39
N ALA A 118 9.88 -7.50 7.49
CA ALA A 118 11.06 -7.38 6.62
C ALA A 118 12.37 -7.23 7.42
N VAL A 119 12.37 -6.42 8.47
CA VAL A 119 13.54 -6.28 9.37
C VAL A 119 13.88 -7.61 10.03
N THR A 120 12.86 -8.34 10.50
CA THR A 120 13.02 -9.64 11.15
C THR A 120 13.56 -10.71 10.18
N VAL A 121 13.01 -10.77 8.96
CA VAL A 121 13.47 -11.69 7.91
C VAL A 121 14.92 -11.41 7.52
N ASN A 122 15.30 -10.13 7.41
CA ASN A 122 16.67 -9.76 7.10
C ASN A 122 17.65 -10.17 8.22
N ALA A 123 17.26 -10.02 9.49
CA ALA A 123 18.05 -10.47 10.63
C ALA A 123 18.24 -11.99 10.61
N ILE A 124 17.18 -12.76 10.36
CA ILE A 124 17.25 -14.22 10.22
C ILE A 124 18.14 -14.62 9.05
N ALA A 125 17.97 -14.00 7.87
CA ALA A 125 18.80 -14.29 6.70
C ALA A 125 20.29 -14.01 6.98
N SER A 126 20.59 -12.95 7.72
CA SER A 126 21.95 -12.62 8.15
C SER A 126 22.49 -13.67 9.13
N TYR A 127 21.70 -14.07 10.12
CA TYR A 127 22.06 -15.12 11.05
C TYR A 127 22.33 -16.46 10.37
N LEU A 128 21.49 -16.85 9.40
CA LEU A 128 21.66 -18.09 8.64
C LEU A 128 22.89 -18.05 7.72
N LYS A 129 23.27 -16.86 7.22
CA LYS A 129 24.42 -16.70 6.34
C LYS A 129 25.75 -16.72 7.09
N PHE A 130 25.81 -16.10 8.25
CA PHE A 130 27.06 -15.91 9.00
C PHE A 130 27.18 -16.81 10.23
N HIS A 131 26.09 -17.42 10.69
CA HIS A 131 25.99 -18.23 11.91
C HIS A 131 26.44 -17.52 13.21
N GLU A 132 26.56 -16.19 13.17
CA GLU A 132 26.91 -15.34 14.30
C GLU A 132 25.65 -14.58 14.78
N GLY A 133 25.13 -14.94 15.95
CA GLY A 133 23.91 -14.35 16.52
C GLY A 133 24.17 -13.74 17.89
N ASN A 134 24.11 -12.42 17.99
CA ASN A 134 24.12 -11.74 19.29
C ASN A 134 22.74 -11.89 19.96
N PRO A 135 22.65 -12.27 21.25
CA PRO A 135 21.38 -12.30 21.99
C PRO A 135 20.54 -11.02 21.86
N LEU A 136 21.18 -9.85 21.73
CA LEU A 136 20.52 -8.56 21.51
C LEU A 136 19.77 -8.47 20.17
N MET A 137 20.21 -9.21 19.14
CA MET A 137 19.51 -9.30 17.86
C MET A 137 18.14 -9.95 18.05
N PHE A 138 18.09 -11.07 18.78
CA PHE A 138 16.84 -11.77 19.06
C PHE A 138 15.92 -10.96 19.97
N LEU A 139 16.49 -10.24 20.95
CA LEU A 139 15.74 -9.25 21.73
C LEU A 139 15.14 -8.15 20.84
N GLY A 140 15.93 -7.61 19.91
CA GLY A 140 15.46 -6.63 18.93
C GLY A 140 14.31 -7.15 18.07
N MET A 141 14.38 -8.41 17.60
CA MET A 141 13.28 -9.06 16.89
C MET A 141 12.02 -9.17 17.76
N GLY A 142 12.17 -9.52 19.05
CA GLY A 142 11.08 -9.54 20.01
C GLY A 142 10.43 -8.17 20.19
N LEU A 143 11.23 -7.11 20.32
CA LEU A 143 10.74 -5.73 20.42
C LEU A 143 10.03 -5.27 19.15
N VAL A 144 10.52 -5.67 17.97
CA VAL A 144 9.82 -5.41 16.69
C VAL A 144 8.46 -6.10 16.70
N ALA A 145 8.37 -7.37 17.10
CA ALA A 145 7.09 -8.08 17.18
C ALA A 145 6.10 -7.39 18.14
N VAL A 146 6.56 -6.98 19.32
CA VAL A 146 5.76 -6.18 20.26
C VAL A 146 5.32 -4.86 19.63
N GLY A 147 6.23 -4.15 18.96
CA GLY A 147 5.94 -2.90 18.26
C GLY A 147 4.88 -3.08 17.17
N ILE A 148 4.94 -4.16 16.38
CA ILE A 148 3.91 -4.50 15.39
C ILE A 148 2.55 -4.70 16.07
N CYS A 149 2.48 -5.48 17.14
CA CYS A 149 1.23 -5.74 17.85
C CYS A 149 0.64 -4.46 18.45
N LEU A 150 1.46 -3.63 19.10
CA LEU A 150 1.01 -2.37 19.70
C LEU A 150 0.55 -1.38 18.63
N THR A 151 1.31 -1.21 17.56
CA THR A 151 0.92 -0.30 16.46
C THR A 151 -0.35 -0.78 15.76
N ALA A 152 -0.49 -2.07 15.50
CA ALA A 152 -1.71 -2.63 14.93
C ALA A 152 -2.94 -2.46 15.85
N ALA A 153 -2.76 -2.62 17.16
CA ALA A 153 -3.85 -2.51 18.14
C ALA A 153 -4.29 -1.07 18.42
N TYR A 154 -3.33 -0.13 18.52
CA TYR A 154 -3.59 1.22 19.03
C TYR A 154 -3.55 2.32 17.96
N THR A 155 -3.16 2.03 16.72
CA THR A 155 -3.25 3.04 15.64
C THR A 155 -4.72 3.39 15.38
N PRO A 156 -5.12 4.67 15.51
CA PRO A 156 -6.52 5.07 15.33
C PRO A 156 -7.05 4.66 13.96
N HIS A 157 -8.16 3.93 13.97
CA HIS A 157 -8.87 3.58 12.76
C HIS A 157 -9.81 4.74 12.44
N GLY A 158 -9.53 5.49 11.37
CA GLY A 158 -10.47 6.47 10.83
C GLY A 158 -11.84 5.80 10.74
N HIS A 159 -12.81 6.35 11.48
CA HIS A 159 -14.16 5.81 11.50
C HIS A 159 -14.66 5.86 10.06
N ALA A 160 -15.15 4.74 9.54
CA ALA A 160 -16.08 4.84 8.43
C ALA A 160 -17.21 5.77 8.93
N PRO A 161 -17.56 6.85 8.21
CA PRO A 161 -18.68 7.68 8.62
C PRO A 161 -19.86 6.76 8.89
N ALA A 162 -20.43 6.88 10.10
CA ALA A 162 -21.53 6.04 10.53
C ALA A 162 -22.61 6.11 9.45
N LYS A 163 -22.89 4.98 8.80
CA LYS A 163 -24.04 4.84 7.90
C LYS A 163 -25.25 5.33 8.69
N PRO A 164 -25.92 6.43 8.29
CA PRO A 164 -27.17 6.79 8.93
C PRO A 164 -28.10 5.58 8.81
N ALA A 165 -28.55 5.10 9.96
CA ALA A 165 -29.53 4.03 10.05
C ALA A 165 -30.72 4.40 9.17
N ALA A 166 -31.19 3.43 8.39
CA ALA A 166 -32.31 3.59 7.48
C ALA A 166 -33.50 4.26 8.19
N ALA A 167 -33.88 5.45 7.72
CA ALA A 167 -35.21 5.97 8.00
C ALA A 167 -36.21 5.09 7.22
N ALA A 168 -37.23 4.67 7.96
CA ALA A 168 -38.23 3.69 7.60
C ALA A 168 -38.86 3.91 6.23
N ALA A 169 -39.19 2.79 5.59
CA ALA A 169 -40.14 2.74 4.50
C ALA A 169 -41.44 3.43 4.92
N VAL A 170 -41.88 4.39 4.11
CA VAL A 170 -43.28 4.85 4.07
C VAL A 170 -43.86 4.28 2.78
N PRO A 171 -44.91 3.44 2.81
CA PRO A 171 -45.61 3.03 1.60
C PRO A 171 -46.49 4.20 1.16
N THR A 172 -46.30 4.69 -0.06
CA THR A 172 -47.21 5.62 -0.73
C THR A 172 -47.44 4.96 -2.10
N GLY A 173 -48.54 4.27 -2.37
CA GLY A 173 -49.91 4.61 -1.98
C GLY A 173 -50.40 5.71 -2.92
N GLU A 174 -50.85 5.30 -4.10
CA GLU A 174 -51.86 5.93 -4.96
C GLU A 174 -51.96 7.48 -4.95
N ALA A 175 -51.60 8.12 -6.05
CA ALA A 175 -52.13 9.44 -6.45
C ALA A 175 -52.07 9.51 -7.99
N ALA A 176 -53.16 9.39 -8.74
CA ALA A 176 -54.36 10.25 -8.86
C ALA A 176 -54.35 10.92 -10.25
N ALA A 177 -55.33 10.59 -11.09
CA ALA A 177 -55.76 11.43 -12.20
C ALA A 177 -57.16 11.98 -11.84
N PRO A 178 -57.37 13.30 -11.86
CA PRO A 178 -58.66 13.89 -11.50
C PRO A 178 -59.57 13.97 -12.73
N ASP A 179 -60.69 13.24 -12.70
CA ASP A 179 -61.82 13.52 -13.59
C ASP A 179 -62.94 14.25 -12.83
N THR A 180 -63.56 15.13 -13.60
CA THR A 180 -64.32 16.34 -13.27
C THR A 180 -65.61 16.12 -12.47
N PRO A 181 -66.06 17.09 -11.63
CA PRO A 181 -67.37 17.01 -10.98
C PRO A 181 -68.49 17.39 -11.96
N THR A 182 -69.42 16.47 -12.22
CA THR A 182 -70.77 16.79 -12.72
C THR A 182 -71.81 16.49 -11.65
N THR A 183 -72.55 17.53 -11.32
CA THR A 183 -73.65 17.74 -10.37
C THR A 183 -74.70 16.62 -10.30
N PRO A 184 -75.27 16.31 -9.11
CA PRO A 184 -76.49 15.51 -8.99
C PRO A 184 -77.74 16.42 -8.96
N SER A 185 -78.79 16.06 -9.72
CA SER A 185 -80.16 16.53 -9.45
C SER A 185 -81.16 15.49 -9.94
N ASP A 186 -82.12 15.21 -9.07
CA ASP A 186 -83.17 14.21 -9.12
C ASP A 186 -84.06 14.23 -10.37
N SER A 187 -84.44 13.03 -10.84
CA SER A 187 -85.83 12.57 -11.12
C SER A 187 -85.82 11.33 -12.03
#